data_AF-A0A522VX56-F1
#
_entry.id   AF-A0A522VX56-F1
#
_cell.length_a   1.000
_cell.length_b   1.000
_cell.length_c   1.000
_cell.angle_alpha   90.00
_cell.angle_beta   90.00
_cell.angle_gamma   90.00
#
_symmetry.space_group_name_H-M   'P 1'
#
loop_
_entity.id
_entity.type
_entity.pdbx_description
1 polymer ?
#
loop_
_entity_poly.entity_id
_entity_poly.type
_entity_poly.pdbx_seq_one_letter_code
_entity_poly.pdbx_strand_id
1 'polypeptide(L)'
;MIDNAGLLIRPVVALIFLLGGVLLLRSGSRLGALCITAGAVLFLGAELYGVFTLRPFVGRFFDEEWRQQIATVDVAATLGLLLCAVGLVMHGFSHSGRLPDAPLVTNRNPS
;
A
#
# COMPACT_ATOMS: atom_id res chain seq x y z
N MET A 1 -19.78 -11.51 7.09
CA MET A 1 -19.78 -12.22 5.80
C MET A 1 -18.77 -11.55 4.91
N ILE A 2 -17.84 -12.31 4.32
CA ILE A 2 -17.07 -11.81 3.17
C ILE A 2 -18.08 -11.81 2.03
N ASP A 3 -18.74 -10.68 1.80
CA ASP A 3 -19.60 -10.53 0.64
C ASP A 3 -18.73 -10.58 -0.61
N ASN A 4 -19.23 -11.17 -1.69
CA ASN A 4 -18.51 -11.30 -2.97
C ASN A 4 -17.90 -9.96 -3.45
N ALA A 5 -18.50 -8.83 -3.04
CA ALA A 5 -17.97 -7.49 -3.24
C ALA A 5 -16.57 -7.29 -2.60
N GLY A 6 -16.35 -7.75 -1.37
CA GLY A 6 -15.06 -7.66 -0.69
C GLY A 6 -13.95 -8.44 -1.40
N LEU A 7 -14.31 -9.57 -2.02
CA LEU A 7 -13.38 -10.41 -2.80
C LEU A 7 -12.87 -9.71 -4.07
N LEU A 8 -13.70 -8.85 -4.67
CA LEU A 8 -13.36 -8.07 -5.86
C LEU A 8 -12.67 -6.74 -5.51
N ILE A 9 -13.11 -6.08 -4.43
CA ILE A 9 -12.61 -4.75 -4.05
C ILE A 9 -11.15 -4.82 -3.58
N ARG A 10 -10.79 -5.79 -2.74
CA ARG A 10 -9.44 -5.93 -2.17
C ARG A 10 -8.31 -6.00 -3.23
N PRO A 11 -8.37 -6.88 -4.24
CA PRO A 11 -7.35 -6.90 -5.30
C PRO A 11 -7.36 -5.65 -6.18
N VAL A 12 -8.52 -5.03 -6.41
CA VAL A 12 -8.61 -3.76 -7.15
C VAL A 12 -7.90 -2.62 -6.38
N VAL A 13 -8.12 -2.52 -5.07
CA VAL A 13 -7.40 -1.56 -4.22
C VAL A 13 -5.90 -1.80 -4.28
N ALA A 14 -5.46 -3.06 -4.20
CA ALA A 14 -4.05 -3.41 -4.31
C ALA A 14 -3.43 -2.95 -5.64
N LEU A 15 -4.15 -3.15 -6.76
CA LEU A 15 -3.73 -2.69 -8.09
C LEU A 15 -3.59 -1.17 -8.18
N ILE A 16 -4.51 -0.41 -7.58
CA ILE A 16 -4.43 1.06 -7.54
C ILE A 16 -3.16 1.50 -6.80
N PHE A 17 -2.88 0.91 -5.64
CA PHE A 17 -1.67 1.20 -4.88
C PHE A 17 -0.40 0.83 -5.65
N LEU A 18 -0.40 -0.33 -6.32
CA LEU A 18 0.72 -0.77 -7.15
C LEU A 18 0.98 0.22 -8.29
N LEU A 19 -0.06 0.62 -9.01
CA LEU A 19 0.02 1.59 -10.10
C LEU A 19 0.57 2.93 -9.59
N GLY A 20 0.04 3.42 -8.47
CA GLY A 20 0.51 4.65 -7.83
C GLY A 20 1.99 4.58 -7.44
N GLY A 21 2.40 3.47 -6.80
CA GLY A 21 3.81 3.25 -6.43
C GLY A 21 4.74 3.21 -7.64
N VAL A 22 4.36 2.49 -8.71
CA VAL A 22 5.15 2.39 -9.95
C VAL A 22 5.27 3.75 -10.64
N LEU A 23 4.20 4.54 -10.68
CA LEU A 23 4.24 5.89 -11.21
C LEU A 23 5.14 6.80 -10.36
N LEU A 24 5.08 6.69 -9.03
CA LEU A 24 5.91 7.48 -8.12
C LEU A 24 7.40 7.13 -8.21
N LEU A 25 7.76 5.87 -8.53
CA LEU A 25 9.14 5.46 -8.77
C LEU A 25 9.81 6.28 -9.90
N ARG A 26 9.02 6.80 -10.85
CA ARG A 26 9.52 7.66 -11.93
C ARG A 26 9.74 9.12 -11.51
N SER A 27 9.21 9.55 -10.36
CA SER A 27 9.09 10.98 -9.96
C SER A 27 10.16 11.46 -8.96
N GLY A 28 11.10 10.61 -8.56
CA GLY A 28 12.33 11.02 -7.86
C GLY A 28 12.44 10.71 -6.37
N SER A 29 11.32 10.53 -5.62
CA SER A 29 11.40 9.99 -4.25
C SER A 29 11.35 8.46 -4.27
N ARG A 30 12.53 7.84 -4.37
CA ARG A 30 12.66 6.38 -4.56
C ARG A 30 12.23 5.58 -3.33
N LEU A 31 12.52 6.06 -2.11
CA LEU A 31 12.25 5.31 -0.87
C LEU A 31 10.76 5.17 -0.57
N GLY A 32 10.00 6.27 -0.60
CA GLY A 32 8.55 6.23 -0.36
C GLY A 32 7.82 5.42 -1.44
N ALA A 33 8.21 5.59 -2.70
CA ALA A 33 7.65 4.82 -3.81
C ALA A 33 7.97 3.32 -3.72
N LEU A 34 9.19 2.94 -3.31
CA LEU A 34 9.56 1.54 -3.06
C LEU A 34 8.68 0.93 -1.96
N CYS A 35 8.48 1.62 -0.84
CA CYS A 35 7.59 1.16 0.23
C CYS A 35 6.14 0.96 -0.27
N ILE A 36 5.61 1.87 -1.08
CA ILE A 36 4.28 1.71 -1.67
C ILE A 36 4.23 0.49 -2.59
N THR A 37 5.22 0.32 -3.48
CA THR A 37 5.22 -0.82 -4.40
C THR A 37 5.38 -2.15 -3.67
N ALA A 38 6.30 -2.26 -2.71
CA ALA A 38 6.50 -3.49 -1.94
C ALA A 38 5.27 -3.83 -1.11
N GLY A 39 4.62 -2.82 -0.50
CA GLY A 39 3.40 -3.00 0.27
C GLY A 39 2.23 -3.48 -0.59
N ALA A 40 2.08 -2.89 -1.78
CA ALA A 40 1.04 -3.26 -2.73
C ALA A 40 1.23 -4.69 -3.26
N VAL A 41 2.47 -5.11 -3.54
CA VAL A 41 2.78 -6.50 -3.95
C VAL A 41 2.46 -7.48 -2.82
N LEU A 42 2.86 -7.17 -1.58
CA LEU A 42 2.55 -8.00 -0.40
C LEU A 42 1.03 -8.15 -0.20
N PHE A 43 0.30 -7.04 -0.26
CA PHE A 43 -1.15 -7.03 -0.10
C PHE A 43 -1.85 -7.81 -1.23
N LEU A 44 -1.46 -7.58 -2.49
CA LEU A 44 -2.01 -8.30 -3.64
C LEU A 44 -1.70 -9.80 -3.57
N GLY A 45 -0.48 -10.17 -3.19
CA GLY A 45 -0.05 -11.56 -3.05
C GLY A 45 -0.83 -12.29 -1.95
N ALA A 46 -1.06 -11.65 -0.81
CA ALA A 46 -1.86 -12.20 0.28
C ALA A 46 -3.31 -12.44 -0.15
N GLU A 47 -3.93 -11.48 -0.84
CA GLU A 47 -5.31 -11.60 -1.34
C GLU A 47 -5.44 -12.70 -2.41
N LEU A 48 -4.52 -12.75 -3.38
CA LEU A 48 -4.51 -13.81 -4.40
C LEU A 48 -4.31 -15.19 -3.75
N TYR A 49 -3.39 -15.31 -2.79
CA TYR A 49 -3.18 -16.54 -2.06
C TYR A 49 -4.43 -16.95 -1.29
N GLY A 50 -5.13 -16.01 -0.66
CA GLY A 50 -6.42 -16.27 -0.01
C GLY A 50 -7.48 -16.77 -0.98
N VAL A 51 -7.60 -16.17 -2.16
CA VAL A 51 -8.60 -16.58 -3.15
C VAL A 51 -8.29 -17.96 -3.75
N PHE A 52 -7.04 -18.23 -4.11
CA PHE A 52 -6.65 -19.48 -4.79
C PHE A 52 -6.48 -20.66 -3.82
N THR A 53 -5.88 -20.42 -2.67
CA THR A 53 -5.48 -21.48 -1.72
C THR A 53 -6.56 -21.71 -0.67
N LEU A 54 -7.12 -20.62 -0.11
CA LEU A 54 -8.14 -20.68 0.94
C LEU A 54 -9.58 -20.75 0.38
N ARG A 55 -9.78 -21.39 -0.80
CA ARG A 55 -11.07 -21.52 -1.52
C ARG A 55 -12.29 -21.45 -0.57
N PRO A 56 -13.32 -20.66 -0.90
CA PRO A 56 -14.44 -20.43 0.02
C PRO A 56 -15.04 -21.76 0.44
N PHE A 57 -15.14 -21.93 1.77
CA PHE A 57 -15.74 -22.94 2.67
C PHE A 57 -16.82 -23.92 2.17
N VAL A 58 -16.95 -24.20 0.88
CA VAL A 58 -17.96 -25.07 0.30
C VAL A 58 -17.45 -26.51 0.39
N GLY A 59 -17.78 -27.18 1.51
CA GLY A 59 -17.77 -28.64 1.62
C GLY A 59 -16.49 -29.29 2.17
N ARG A 60 -15.60 -28.58 2.88
CA ARG A 60 -14.44 -29.19 3.55
C ARG A 60 -14.54 -29.14 5.08
N PHE A 61 -14.00 -30.17 5.73
CA PHE A 61 -13.92 -30.28 7.17
C PHE A 61 -12.96 -29.25 7.77
N PHE A 62 -13.23 -28.86 9.02
CA PHE A 62 -12.46 -27.87 9.77
C PHE A 62 -11.08 -28.44 10.09
N ASP A 63 -10.02 -27.81 9.58
CA ASP A 63 -8.62 -28.21 9.80
C ASP A 63 -7.88 -27.09 10.55
N GLU A 64 -7.14 -27.40 11.61
CA GLU A 64 -6.54 -26.40 12.50
C GLU A 64 -5.46 -25.56 11.78
N GLU A 65 -4.73 -26.17 10.83
CA GLU A 65 -3.75 -25.47 9.98
C GLU A 65 -4.38 -24.35 9.14
N TRP A 66 -5.68 -24.48 8.81
CA TRP A 66 -6.41 -23.49 8.02
C TRP A 66 -6.59 -22.17 8.77
N ARG A 67 -6.83 -22.22 10.09
CA ARG A 67 -6.88 -21.00 10.93
C ARG A 67 -5.55 -20.26 10.90
N GLN A 68 -4.46 -21.00 10.97
CA GLN A 68 -3.11 -20.44 10.97
C GLN A 68 -2.80 -19.80 9.62
N GLN A 69 -3.19 -20.43 8.51
CA GLN A 69 -3.05 -19.88 7.16
C GLN A 69 -3.87 -18.60 6.96
N ILE A 70 -5.15 -18.57 7.37
CA ILE A 70 -5.98 -17.35 7.30
C ILE A 70 -5.32 -16.22 8.10
N ALA A 71 -4.87 -16.51 9.33
CA ALA A 71 -4.22 -15.51 10.17
C ALA A 71 -2.95 -14.96 9.53
N THR A 72 -2.13 -15.81 8.90
CA THR A 72 -0.93 -15.35 8.18
C THR A 72 -1.26 -14.47 6.99
N VAL A 73 -2.34 -14.79 6.25
CA VAL A 73 -2.81 -13.99 5.11
C VAL A 73 -3.30 -12.63 5.57
N ASP A 74 -4.12 -12.58 6.62
CA ASP A 74 -4.61 -11.30 7.17
C ASP A 74 -3.46 -10.45 7.73
N VAL A 75 -2.48 -11.06 8.40
CA VAL A 75 -1.30 -10.36 8.90
C VAL A 75 -0.45 -9.83 7.74
N ALA A 76 -0.20 -10.63 6.71
CA ALA A 76 0.57 -10.21 5.53
C ALA A 76 -0.14 -9.08 4.77
N ALA A 77 -1.46 -9.19 4.61
CA ALA A 77 -2.28 -8.16 3.98
C ALA A 77 -2.22 -6.84 4.78
N THR A 78 -2.36 -6.92 6.11
CA THR A 78 -2.31 -5.76 7.00
C THR A 78 -0.92 -5.09 6.97
N LEU A 79 0.15 -5.88 7.01
CA LEU A 79 1.52 -5.39 6.90
C LEU A 79 1.76 -4.72 5.54
N GLY A 80 1.23 -5.29 4.45
CA GLY A 80 1.29 -4.68 3.12
C GLY A 80 0.63 -3.30 3.07
N LEU A 81 -0.58 -3.17 3.61
CA LEU A 81 -1.28 -1.88 3.71
C LEU A 81 -0.54 -0.87 4.60
N LEU A 82 0.03 -1.32 5.71
CA LEU A 82 0.82 -0.47 6.60
C LEU A 82 2.07 0.06 5.90
N LEU A 83 2.75 -0.79 5.12
CA LEU A 83 3.91 -0.38 4.32
C LEU A 83 3.53 0.67 3.25
N CYS A 84 2.37 0.49 2.60
CA CYS A 84 1.81 1.49 1.68
C CYS A 84 1.55 2.83 2.39
N ALA A 85 0.95 2.81 3.58
CA ALA A 85 0.67 4.02 4.36
C ALA A 85 1.96 4.75 4.75
N VAL A 86 2.98 4.02 5.24
CA VAL A 86 4.30 4.59 5.56
C VAL A 86 4.93 5.22 4.31
N GLY A 87 4.89 4.52 3.18
CA GLY A 87 5.43 5.04 1.92
C GLY A 87 4.74 6.32 1.44
N LEU A 88 3.41 6.41 1.60
CA LEU A 88 2.64 7.63 1.32
C LEU A 88 3.05 8.80 2.22
N VAL A 89 3.18 8.54 3.53
CA VAL A 89 3.60 9.56 4.50
C VAL A 89 5.01 10.06 4.20
N MET A 90 5.97 9.16 3.96
CA MET A 90 7.35 9.51 3.59
C MET A 90 7.41 10.32 2.28
N HIS A 91 6.61 9.94 1.28
CA HIS A 91 6.52 10.68 0.02
C HIS A 91 5.90 12.07 0.22
N GLY A 92 4.85 12.19 1.05
CA GLY A 92 4.22 13.46 1.39
C GLY A 92 5.18 14.44 2.06
N PHE A 93 5.91 13.99 3.09
CA PHE A 93 6.92 14.82 3.76
C PHE A 93 8.08 15.22 2.84
N SER A 94 8.54 14.30 1.97
CA SER A 94 9.58 14.60 0.99
C SER A 94 9.15 15.66 -0.04
N HIS A 95 7.85 15.75 -0.33
CA HIS A 95 7.31 16.74 -1.26
C HIS A 95 7.11 18.10 -0.59
N SER A 96 6.62 18.13 0.65
CA SER A 96 6.42 19.37 1.44
C SER A 96 7.72 20.05 1.85
N GLY A 97 8.85 19.34 1.88
CA GLY A 97 10.18 19.95 2.05
C GLY A 97 10.65 20.80 0.86
N ARG A 98 9.96 20.75 -0.29
CA ARG A 98 10.15 21.67 -1.42
C ARG A 98 9.08 22.77 -1.40
N LEU A 99 8.99 23.55 -0.33
CA LEU A 99 8.42 24.88 -0.51
C LEU A 99 9.43 25.73 -1.30
N PRO A 100 9.01 26.52 -2.31
CA PRO A 100 9.90 27.47 -2.94
C PRO A 100 10.37 28.44 -1.85
N ASP A 101 11.68 28.57 -1.69
CA ASP A 101 12.29 29.65 -0.93
C ASP A 101 11.61 30.95 -1.37
N ALA A 102 10.76 31.50 -0.51
CA ALA A 102 10.16 32.79 -0.74
C ALA A 102 11.33 33.74 -1.02
N PRO A 103 11.36 34.46 -2.15
CA PRO A 103 12.45 35.37 -2.42
C PRO A 103 12.50 36.36 -1.26
N LEU A 104 13.60 36.34 -0.51
CA LEU A 104 13.94 37.37 0.46
C LEU A 104 13.88 38.70 -0.27
N VAL A 105 12.75 39.40 -0.16
CA VAL A 105 12.57 40.77 -0.59
C VAL A 105 13.50 41.60 0.30
N THR A 106 14.73 41.75 -0.15
CA THR A 106 15.72 42.67 0.39
C THR A 106 15.25 44.07 0.04
N ASN A 107 14.42 44.63 0.92
CA ASN A 107 13.99 46.02 0.85
C ASN A 107 15.22 46.90 1.12
N ARG A 108 15.96 47.24 0.04
CA ARG A 108 17.03 48.23 0.08
C ARG A 108 16.37 49.59 0.31
N ASN A 109 16.57 50.11 1.51
CA ASN A 109 16.27 51.48 1.91
C ASN A 109 16.94 52.48 0.95
N PRO A 110 16.20 53.36 0.26
CA PRO A 110 16.80 54.53 -0.37
C PRO A 110 16.96 55.62 0.69
N SER A 111 18.20 56.09 0.80
CA SER A 111 18.68 57.28 1.51
C SER A 111 17.78 58.50 1.34
#